data_AF-A0A7S1THM7-F1
#
_entry.id   AF-A0A7S1THM7-F1
#
_cell.length_a   1.000
_cell.length_b   1.000
_cell.length_c   1.000
_cell.angle_alpha   90.00
_cell.angle_beta   90.00
_cell.angle_gamma   90.00
#
_symmetry.space_group_name_H-M   'P 1'
#
loop_
_entity.id
_entity.type
_entity.pdbx_description
1 polymer ?
#
loop_
_entity_poly.entity_id
_entity_poly.type
_entity_poly.pdbx_seq_one_letter_code
_entity_poly.pdbx_strand_id
1 'polypeptide(L)'
;GGLGVICRGTGGGEDDVVVIGSGVGGLVTATQLAKRGARVRVLERYTIPGGSSGFYERDGYCFDVGASMIFGFGQQGTTNLLTRALADVGMEIETIPDPVQIDYHLPSGLEVRVHRDYDRFVQELGDRFPDERAGIRRFYDECWNVFNALNSIELLSLEDSRYLLSVFLQNPIACLQLVRYFPVNVGDVARKHIRNKELLAFIDMECYCWSVAPADLTPMINAGMV
;
A
#
# COMPACT_ATOMS: atom_id res chain seq x y z
N GLY A 1 -4.76 0.63 16.37
CA GLY A 1 -5.76 0.66 15.29
C GLY A 1 -7.00 1.38 15.77
N GLY A 2 -7.20 2.62 15.34
CA GLY A 2 -8.42 3.37 15.63
C GLY A 2 -9.41 3.15 14.50
N LEU A 3 -10.43 2.32 14.72
CA LEU A 3 -11.63 2.38 13.90
C LEU A 3 -12.26 3.75 14.16
N GLY A 4 -12.28 4.61 13.15
CA GLY A 4 -13.05 5.85 13.20
C GLY A 4 -14.52 5.49 13.33
N VAL A 5 -15.10 5.69 14.50
CA VAL A 5 -16.54 5.52 14.70
C VAL A 5 -17.22 6.77 14.14
N ILE A 6 -18.06 6.58 13.13
CA ILE A 6 -18.92 7.63 12.57
C ILE A 6 -20.26 7.55 13.28
N CYS A 7 -20.55 8.52 14.15
CA CYS A 7 -21.85 8.66 14.77
C CYS A 7 -22.69 9.68 13.99
N ARG A 8 -23.94 9.33 13.64
CA ARG A 8 -24.93 10.31 13.17
C ARG A 8 -25.49 11.07 14.36
N GLY A 9 -25.45 12.40 14.32
CA GLY A 9 -26.06 13.24 15.35
C GLY A 9 -27.58 13.06 15.36
N THR A 10 -28.14 12.44 16.40
CA THR A 10 -29.59 12.39 16.62
C THR A 10 -29.97 13.32 17.76
N GLY A 11 -30.10 14.61 17.47
CA GLY A 11 -30.75 15.60 18.35
C GLY A 11 -29.89 16.82 18.71
N GLY A 12 -30.44 18.01 18.42
CA GLY A 12 -30.08 19.31 19.03
C GLY A 12 -28.70 19.92 18.76
N GLY A 13 -27.73 19.15 18.27
CA GLY A 13 -26.37 19.62 17.97
C GLY A 13 -26.23 20.20 16.55
N GLU A 14 -25.31 21.16 16.39
CA GLU A 14 -24.95 21.78 15.10
C GLU A 14 -24.15 20.86 14.14
N ASP A 15 -23.76 19.64 14.53
CA ASP A 15 -22.97 18.77 13.66
C ASP A 15 -23.81 17.62 13.11
N ASP A 16 -23.63 17.32 11.82
CA ASP A 16 -24.31 16.22 11.15
C ASP A 16 -23.54 14.89 11.37
N VAL A 17 -22.21 14.98 11.52
CA VAL A 17 -21.31 13.83 11.72
C VAL A 17 -20.21 14.15 12.73
N VAL A 18 -19.94 13.19 13.62
CA VAL A 18 -18.75 13.21 14.49
C VAL A 18 -17.78 12.10 14.08
N VAL A 19 -16.52 12.46 13.86
CA VAL A 19 -15.40 11.54 13.59
C VAL A 19 -14.49 11.50 14.82
N ILE A 20 -14.31 10.30 15.38
CA ILE A 20 -13.43 10.09 16.54
C ILE A 20 -12.05 9.63 16.07
N GLY A 21 -11.03 10.45 16.34
CA GLY A 21 -9.65 10.25 15.94
C GLY A 21 -9.25 11.04 14.70
N SER A 22 -8.10 11.72 14.76
CA SER A 22 -7.55 12.53 13.67
C SER A 22 -6.33 11.89 13.00
N GLY A 23 -6.30 10.55 12.93
CA GLY A 23 -5.38 9.84 12.04
C GLY A 23 -5.73 10.05 10.57
N VAL A 24 -4.84 9.65 9.65
CA VAL A 24 -5.03 9.83 8.19
C VAL A 24 -6.42 9.37 7.72
N GLY A 25 -6.88 8.16 8.10
CA GLY A 25 -8.21 7.67 7.73
C GLY A 25 -9.37 8.51 8.27
N GLY A 26 -9.26 9.03 9.50
CA GLY A 26 -10.25 9.91 10.11
C GLY A 26 -10.31 11.28 9.43
N LEU A 27 -9.15 11.88 9.16
CA LEU A 27 -9.05 13.15 8.45
C LEU A 27 -9.58 13.05 7.02
N VAL A 28 -9.19 12.01 6.26
CA VAL A 28 -9.72 11.77 4.91
C VAL A 28 -11.24 11.57 4.94
N THR A 29 -11.75 10.81 5.91
CA THR A 29 -13.20 10.63 6.06
C THR A 29 -13.89 11.97 6.33
N ALA A 30 -13.35 12.77 7.25
CA ALA A 30 -13.91 14.07 7.62
C ALA A 30 -13.90 15.05 6.44
N THR A 31 -12.80 15.14 5.70
CA THR A 31 -12.70 16.03 4.53
C THR A 31 -13.65 15.60 3.42
N GLN A 32 -13.73 14.29 3.12
CA GLN A 32 -14.65 13.78 2.10
C GLN A 32 -16.12 14.01 2.44
N LEU A 33 -16.50 13.95 3.72
CA LEU A 33 -17.86 14.26 4.17
C LEU A 33 -18.13 15.77 4.15
N ALA A 34 -17.18 16.59 4.61
CA ALA A 34 -17.30 18.05 4.60
C ALA A 34 -17.45 18.59 3.17
N LYS A 35 -16.69 18.06 2.20
CA LYS A 35 -16.84 18.38 0.77
C LYS A 35 -18.22 18.08 0.21
N ARG A 36 -18.92 17.10 0.77
CA ARG A 36 -20.31 16.74 0.39
C ARG A 36 -21.37 17.55 1.14
N GLY A 37 -20.95 18.56 1.91
CA GLY A 37 -21.83 19.51 2.60
C GLY A 37 -22.21 19.12 4.03
N ALA A 38 -21.64 18.05 4.58
CA ALA A 38 -21.89 17.68 5.98
C ALA A 38 -21.12 18.62 6.94
N ARG A 39 -21.75 19.03 8.04
CA ARG A 39 -21.05 19.65 9.17
C ARG A 39 -20.37 18.56 9.99
N VAL A 40 -19.04 18.50 9.92
CA VAL A 40 -18.25 17.44 10.54
C VAL A 40 -17.45 17.98 11.71
N ARG A 41 -17.55 17.30 12.87
CA ARG A 41 -16.67 17.53 14.02
C ARG A 41 -15.67 16.38 14.15
N VAL A 42 -14.38 16.71 14.22
CA VAL A 42 -13.31 15.74 14.49
C VAL A 42 -12.88 15.87 15.94
N LEU A 43 -12.87 14.76 16.68
CA LEU A 43 -12.42 14.70 18.06
C LEU A 43 -11.06 14.00 18.13
N GLU A 44 -10.05 14.70 18.61
CA GLU A 44 -8.71 14.15 18.86
C GLU A 44 -8.41 14.19 20.37
N ARG A 45 -7.85 13.10 20.89
CA ARG A 45 -7.44 13.01 22.30
C ARG A 45 -6.08 13.66 22.52
N TYR A 46 -5.21 13.63 21.52
CA TYR A 46 -3.87 14.23 21.57
C TYR A 46 -3.87 15.71 21.17
N THR A 47 -2.77 16.41 21.41
CA THR A 47 -2.65 17.85 21.12
C THR A 47 -2.41 18.15 19.64
N ILE A 48 -1.90 17.18 18.88
CA ILE A 48 -1.61 17.30 17.45
C ILE A 48 -2.33 16.19 16.68
N PRO A 49 -2.83 16.48 15.46
CA PRO A 49 -3.42 15.46 14.60
C PRO A 49 -2.35 14.56 13.96
N GLY A 50 -2.78 13.45 13.38
CA GLY A 50 -1.92 12.55 12.60
C GLY A 50 -1.96 11.09 13.05
N GLY A 51 -2.34 10.81 14.30
CA GLY A 51 -2.37 9.44 14.83
C GLY A 51 -1.00 8.77 14.76
N SER A 52 -0.89 7.62 14.07
CA SER A 52 0.40 6.93 13.85
C SER A 52 1.35 7.68 12.90
N SER A 53 0.84 8.65 12.15
CA SER A 53 1.61 9.55 11.26
C SER A 53 1.97 10.87 11.96
N GLY A 54 2.01 10.87 13.30
CA GLY A 54 2.49 12.02 14.08
C GLY A 54 4.01 12.07 14.14
N PHE A 55 4.52 13.23 14.56
CA PHE A 55 5.94 13.48 14.77
C PHE A 55 6.19 14.16 16.12
N TYR A 56 7.44 14.20 16.55
CA TYR A 56 7.88 15.05 17.65
C TYR A 56 9.26 15.62 17.36
N GLU A 57 9.57 16.75 18.00
CA GLU A 57 10.86 17.40 17.87
C GLU A 57 11.67 17.25 19.16
N ARG A 58 12.97 16.96 19.01
CA ARG A 58 13.91 16.86 20.12
C ARG A 58 15.30 17.28 19.67
N ASP A 59 15.93 18.19 20.41
CA ASP A 59 17.30 18.64 20.17
C ASP A 59 17.56 19.16 18.74
N GLY A 60 16.53 19.78 18.12
CA GLY A 60 16.59 20.31 16.74
C GLY A 60 16.33 19.28 15.64
N TYR A 61 15.99 18.04 16.01
CA TYR A 61 15.64 16.96 15.08
C TYR A 61 14.13 16.67 15.14
N CYS A 62 13.57 16.32 13.99
CA CYS A 62 12.19 15.84 13.86
C CYS A 62 12.18 14.32 13.73
N PHE A 63 11.31 13.64 14.47
CA PHE A 63 11.19 12.19 14.49
C PHE A 63 9.75 11.75 14.27
N ASP A 64 9.54 10.85 13.33
CA ASP A 64 8.24 10.19 13.14
C ASP A 64 7.96 9.18 14.27
N VAL A 65 6.69 9.11 14.70
CA VAL A 65 6.29 8.29 15.85
C VAL A 65 5.93 6.85 15.45
N GLY A 66 5.52 6.61 14.20
CA GLY A 66 5.11 5.26 13.80
C GLY A 66 5.14 4.98 12.30
N ALA A 67 4.48 5.81 11.49
CA ALA A 67 4.43 5.59 10.04
C ALA A 67 5.75 6.02 9.38
N SER A 68 6.69 5.09 9.23
CA SER A 68 7.96 5.33 8.54
C SER A 68 7.91 5.08 7.03
N MET A 69 6.89 4.37 6.54
CA MET A 69 6.64 4.16 5.12
C MET A 69 5.19 4.50 4.79
N ILE A 70 5.01 5.37 3.79
CA ILE A 70 3.70 5.85 3.35
C ILE A 70 3.64 5.75 1.83
N PHE A 71 2.60 5.09 1.33
CA PHE A 71 2.30 4.96 -0.09
C PHE A 71 1.10 5.83 -0.48
N GLY A 72 0.94 6.07 -1.77
CA GLY A 72 -0.24 6.75 -2.32
C GLY A 72 -0.03 8.21 -2.71
N PHE A 73 1.23 8.65 -2.83
CA PHE A 73 1.60 9.94 -3.42
C PHE A 73 1.92 9.87 -4.93
N GLY A 74 1.54 8.77 -5.60
CA GLY A 74 1.71 8.63 -7.03
C GLY A 74 0.97 9.71 -7.82
N GLN A 75 1.37 9.92 -9.08
CA GLN A 75 0.69 10.84 -10.01
C GLN A 75 -0.13 10.10 -11.07
N GLN A 76 -0.07 8.77 -11.05
CA GLN A 76 -0.67 7.89 -12.06
C GLN A 76 -1.37 6.71 -11.38
N GLY A 77 -2.33 6.11 -12.09
CA GLY A 77 -3.10 4.97 -11.60
C GLY A 77 -4.10 5.33 -10.51
N THR A 78 -4.72 4.31 -9.91
CA THR A 78 -5.77 4.46 -8.90
C THR A 78 -5.24 4.41 -7.46
N THR A 79 -3.98 4.02 -7.27
CA THR A 79 -3.35 3.88 -5.94
C THR A 79 -2.86 5.20 -5.34
N ASN A 80 -3.01 6.33 -6.03
CA ASN A 80 -2.63 7.67 -5.59
C ASN A 80 -3.59 8.32 -4.56
N LEU A 81 -4.04 7.53 -3.58
CA LEU A 81 -5.12 7.89 -2.67
C LEU A 81 -4.82 9.16 -1.84
N LEU A 82 -3.58 9.35 -1.39
CA LEU A 82 -3.20 10.52 -0.60
C LEU A 82 -3.09 11.77 -1.48
N THR A 83 -2.55 11.64 -2.70
CA THR A 83 -2.56 12.73 -3.70
C THR A 83 -3.99 13.22 -3.94
N ARG A 84 -4.92 12.29 -4.18
CA ARG A 84 -6.35 12.62 -4.42
C ARG A 84 -6.98 13.27 -3.18
N ALA A 85 -6.73 12.74 -1.99
CA ALA A 85 -7.29 13.28 -0.75
C ALA A 85 -6.79 14.69 -0.41
N LEU A 86 -5.52 15.00 -0.70
CA LEU A 86 -4.97 16.35 -0.54
C LEU A 86 -5.55 17.31 -1.57
N ALA A 87 -5.58 16.92 -2.84
CA ALA A 87 -6.17 17.71 -3.93
C ALA A 87 -7.65 18.02 -3.65
N ASP A 88 -8.35 17.09 -3.01
CA ASP A 88 -9.74 17.27 -2.63
C ASP A 88 -9.95 18.51 -1.73
N VAL A 89 -8.97 18.85 -0.88
CA VAL A 89 -9.00 20.06 -0.02
C VAL A 89 -8.13 21.20 -0.56
N GLY A 90 -7.73 21.14 -1.83
CA GLY A 90 -6.88 22.15 -2.48
C GLY A 90 -5.46 22.21 -1.93
N MET A 91 -4.98 21.12 -1.31
CA MET A 91 -3.64 21.00 -0.77
C MET A 91 -2.79 20.09 -1.66
N GLU A 92 -1.48 20.29 -1.63
CA GLU A 92 -0.48 19.43 -2.25
C GLU A 92 0.71 19.30 -1.29
N ILE A 93 1.46 18.22 -1.42
CA ILE A 93 2.68 18.00 -0.64
C ILE A 93 3.83 17.68 -1.58
N GLU A 94 4.98 18.29 -1.34
CA GLU A 94 6.21 17.94 -2.04
C GLU A 94 6.62 16.51 -1.67
N THR A 95 6.99 15.72 -2.67
CA THR A 95 7.55 14.39 -2.46
C THR A 95 8.90 14.28 -3.15
N ILE A 96 9.91 13.89 -2.39
CA ILE A 96 11.26 13.70 -2.90
C ILE A 96 11.41 12.21 -3.21
N PRO A 97 11.63 11.82 -4.48
CA PRO A 97 11.76 10.42 -4.84
C PRO A 97 13.10 9.85 -4.35
N ASP A 98 13.04 8.80 -3.53
CA ASP A 98 14.21 7.99 -3.22
C ASP A 98 14.50 7.02 -4.38
N PRO A 99 15.72 6.98 -4.95
CA PRO A 99 16.10 5.98 -5.94
C PRO A 99 16.11 4.54 -5.41
N VAL A 100 16.35 4.34 -4.10
CA VAL A 100 16.37 3.03 -3.43
C VAL A 100 15.33 3.05 -2.32
N GLN A 101 14.22 2.34 -2.53
CA GLN A 101 13.11 2.34 -1.58
C GLN A 101 13.48 1.63 -0.28
N ILE A 102 14.22 0.52 -0.38
CA ILE A 102 14.71 -0.26 0.77
C ILE A 102 16.09 -0.83 0.43
N ASP A 103 17.01 -0.78 1.40
CA ASP A 103 18.30 -1.46 1.35
C ASP A 103 18.35 -2.55 2.43
N TYR A 104 18.37 -3.81 2.01
CA TYR A 104 18.41 -4.96 2.90
C TYR A 104 19.85 -5.43 3.10
N HIS A 105 20.30 -5.42 4.36
CA HIS A 105 21.56 -6.03 4.77
C HIS A 105 21.27 -7.34 5.50
N LEU A 106 21.47 -8.47 4.82
CA LEU A 106 21.10 -9.79 5.28
C LEU A 106 22.30 -10.58 5.83
N PRO A 107 22.05 -11.66 6.61
CA PRO A 107 23.09 -12.62 6.94
C PRO A 107 23.80 -13.12 5.68
N SER A 108 25.00 -13.69 5.82
CA SER A 108 25.91 -14.10 4.71
C SER A 108 26.56 -12.97 3.92
N GLY A 109 26.19 -11.70 4.19
CA GLY A 109 26.68 -10.55 3.44
C GLY A 109 25.88 -10.27 2.16
N LEU A 110 24.70 -10.88 2.04
CA LEU A 110 23.77 -10.55 0.96
C LEU A 110 23.19 -9.14 1.19
N GLU A 111 23.42 -8.27 0.22
CA GLU A 111 22.87 -6.92 0.17
C GLU A 111 21.91 -6.82 -1.03
N VAL A 112 20.66 -6.41 -0.77
CA VAL A 112 19.63 -6.27 -1.80
C VAL A 112 19.02 -4.88 -1.72
N ARG A 113 19.19 -4.10 -2.79
CA ARG A 113 18.62 -2.77 -2.93
C ARG A 113 17.37 -2.83 -3.80
N VAL A 114 16.22 -2.54 -3.20
CA VAL A 114 14.94 -2.40 -3.92
C VAL A 114 14.92 -1.04 -4.58
N HIS A 115 15.31 -1.00 -5.85
CA HIS A 115 15.28 0.23 -6.63
C HIS A 115 13.84 0.62 -6.97
N ARG A 116 13.58 1.93 -6.98
CA ARG A 116 12.33 2.47 -7.52
C ARG A 116 12.12 2.07 -8.99
N ASP A 117 13.22 1.93 -9.73
CA ASP A 117 13.21 1.41 -11.10
C ASP A 117 13.14 -0.13 -11.08
N TYR A 118 12.03 -0.65 -11.60
CA TYR A 118 11.73 -2.09 -11.61
C TYR A 118 12.80 -2.90 -12.36
N ASP A 119 13.19 -2.46 -13.56
CA ASP A 119 14.14 -3.22 -14.38
C ASP A 119 15.53 -3.21 -13.75
N ARG A 120 15.93 -2.10 -13.13
CA ARG A 120 17.18 -2.00 -12.36
C ARG A 120 17.18 -2.93 -11.16
N PHE A 121 16.09 -3.00 -10.40
CA PHE A 121 15.97 -3.93 -9.26
C PHE A 121 16.10 -5.39 -9.72
N VAL A 122 15.32 -5.79 -10.71
CA VAL A 122 15.34 -7.16 -11.25
C VAL A 122 16.71 -7.52 -11.83
N GLN A 123 17.36 -6.58 -12.52
CA GLN A 123 18.70 -6.77 -13.06
C GLN A 123 19.73 -6.97 -11.93
N GLU A 124 19.76 -6.08 -10.93
CA GLU A 124 20.73 -6.16 -9.82
C GLU A 124 20.56 -7.45 -9.01
N LEU A 125 19.31 -7.85 -8.74
CA LEU A 125 19.02 -9.12 -8.06
C LEU A 125 19.46 -10.32 -8.92
N GLY A 126 19.24 -10.26 -10.23
CA GLY A 126 19.73 -11.25 -11.19
C GLY A 126 21.26 -11.31 -11.27
N ASP A 127 21.95 -10.18 -11.11
CA ASP A 127 23.42 -10.13 -11.03
C ASP A 127 23.96 -10.83 -9.77
N ARG A 128 23.19 -10.81 -8.67
CA ARG A 128 23.50 -11.52 -7.42
C ARG A 128 23.21 -13.01 -7.48
N PHE A 129 22.19 -13.42 -8.24
CA PHE A 129 21.84 -14.82 -8.46
C PHE A 129 21.84 -15.17 -9.96
N PRO A 130 23.03 -15.29 -10.61
CA PRO A 130 23.12 -15.47 -12.05
C PRO A 130 22.34 -16.68 -12.59
N ASP A 131 22.34 -17.79 -11.86
CA ASP A 131 21.65 -19.03 -12.23
C ASP A 131 20.12 -18.90 -12.15
N GLU A 132 19.62 -17.89 -11.42
CA GLU A 132 18.19 -17.64 -11.20
C GLU A 132 17.66 -16.46 -12.02
N ARG A 133 18.49 -15.77 -12.83
CA ARG A 133 18.10 -14.54 -13.57
C ARG A 133 16.76 -14.64 -14.27
N ALA A 134 16.57 -15.70 -15.04
CA ALA A 134 15.33 -15.92 -15.78
C ALA A 134 14.16 -16.26 -14.84
N GLY A 135 14.44 -16.91 -13.71
CA GLY A 135 13.48 -17.22 -12.66
C GLY A 135 12.99 -15.96 -11.94
N ILE A 136 13.94 -15.11 -11.50
CA ILE A 136 13.70 -13.81 -10.87
C ILE A 136 12.83 -12.95 -11.76
N ARG A 137 13.22 -12.76 -13.03
CA ARG A 137 12.44 -11.94 -13.96
C ARG A 137 11.00 -12.43 -14.09
N ARG A 138 10.79 -13.73 -14.27
CA ARG A 138 9.45 -14.31 -14.39
C ARG A 138 8.62 -14.11 -13.12
N PHE A 139 9.22 -14.33 -11.95
CA PHE A 139 8.54 -14.18 -10.67
C PHE A 139 8.10 -12.73 -10.44
N TYR A 140 9.02 -11.76 -10.54
CA TYR A 140 8.70 -10.36 -10.35
C TYR A 140 7.79 -9.79 -11.45
N ASP A 141 7.83 -10.33 -12.67
CA ASP A 141 6.86 -9.97 -13.71
C ASP A 141 5.44 -10.45 -13.33
N GLU A 142 5.29 -11.60 -12.65
CA GLU A 142 3.99 -12.00 -12.10
C GLU A 142 3.50 -11.03 -11.02
N CYS A 143 4.36 -10.63 -10.08
CA CYS A 143 4.05 -9.60 -9.06
C CYS A 143 3.66 -8.26 -9.71
N TRP A 144 4.42 -7.83 -10.72
CA TRP A 144 4.17 -6.59 -11.46
C TRP A 144 2.83 -6.61 -12.21
N ASN A 145 2.47 -7.76 -12.78
CA ASN A 145 1.16 -7.93 -13.42
C ASN A 145 0.01 -7.81 -12.41
N VAL A 146 0.17 -8.36 -11.19
CA VAL A 146 -0.81 -8.18 -10.10
C VAL A 146 -0.92 -6.71 -9.73
N PHE A 147 0.20 -6.03 -9.51
CA PHE A 147 0.22 -4.60 -9.18
C PHE A 147 -0.48 -3.76 -10.25
N ASN A 148 -0.15 -3.96 -11.53
CA ASN A 148 -0.78 -3.20 -12.63
C ASN A 148 -2.28 -3.46 -12.73
N ALA A 149 -2.72 -4.71 -12.52
CA ALA A 149 -4.14 -5.02 -12.50
C ALA A 149 -4.86 -4.29 -11.36
N LEU A 150 -4.30 -4.31 -10.14
CA LEU A 150 -4.84 -3.57 -8.99
C LEU A 150 -4.85 -2.06 -9.22
N ASN A 151 -3.76 -1.50 -9.77
CA ASN A 151 -3.60 -0.07 -10.01
C ASN A 151 -4.47 0.46 -11.17
N SER A 152 -5.12 -0.43 -11.93
CA SER A 152 -6.08 -0.08 -12.98
C SER A 152 -7.53 -0.01 -12.49
N ILE A 153 -7.79 -0.54 -11.29
CA ILE A 153 -9.12 -0.65 -10.70
C ILE A 153 -9.21 0.32 -9.52
N GLU A 154 -10.26 1.14 -9.44
CA GLU A 154 -10.51 1.86 -8.19
C GLU A 154 -10.77 0.83 -7.09
N LEU A 155 -10.23 0.99 -5.88
CA LEU A 155 -10.45 0.03 -4.80
C LEU A 155 -11.54 0.58 -3.87
N LEU A 156 -12.81 0.37 -4.24
CA LEU A 156 -13.96 0.62 -3.36
C LEU A 156 -14.41 -0.68 -2.69
N SER A 157 -15.53 -0.63 -1.96
CA SER A 157 -16.03 -1.80 -1.25
C SER A 157 -16.38 -2.95 -2.20
N LEU A 158 -15.77 -4.11 -1.95
CA LEU A 158 -16.07 -5.36 -2.65
C LEU A 158 -17.44 -5.94 -2.27
N GLU A 159 -18.14 -5.36 -1.29
CA GLU A 159 -19.46 -5.83 -0.86
C GLU A 159 -20.60 -5.31 -1.76
N ASP A 160 -20.34 -4.28 -2.57
CA ASP A 160 -21.34 -3.73 -3.50
C ASP A 160 -21.29 -4.49 -4.85
N SER A 161 -22.29 -5.33 -5.07
CA SER A 161 -22.41 -6.13 -6.30
C SER A 161 -22.58 -5.31 -7.57
N ARG A 162 -23.18 -4.11 -7.49
CA ARG A 162 -23.33 -3.22 -8.66
C ARG A 162 -21.99 -2.62 -9.04
N TYR A 163 -21.21 -2.26 -8.03
CA TYR A 163 -19.86 -1.78 -8.20
C TYR A 163 -18.92 -2.89 -8.73
N LEU A 164 -18.99 -4.11 -8.19
CA LEU A 164 -18.22 -5.24 -8.74
C LEU A 164 -18.53 -5.48 -10.22
N LEU A 165 -19.81 -5.43 -10.59
CA LEU A 165 -20.22 -5.57 -11.99
C LEU A 165 -19.69 -4.41 -12.85
N SER A 166 -19.77 -3.17 -12.38
CA SER A 166 -19.28 -2.02 -13.13
C SER A 166 -17.76 -2.06 -13.32
N VAL A 167 -17.02 -2.42 -12.27
CA VAL A 167 -15.56 -2.62 -12.34
C VAL A 167 -15.19 -3.71 -13.33
N PHE A 168 -15.89 -4.85 -13.31
CA PHE A 168 -15.65 -5.93 -14.27
C PHE A 168 -15.93 -5.48 -15.71
N LEU A 169 -17.02 -4.75 -15.95
CA LEU A 169 -17.34 -4.26 -17.29
C LEU A 169 -16.33 -3.20 -17.80
N GLN A 170 -15.76 -2.39 -16.89
CA GLN A 170 -14.75 -1.38 -17.24
C GLN A 170 -13.36 -1.99 -17.45
N ASN A 171 -12.98 -2.97 -16.63
CA ASN A 171 -11.64 -3.56 -16.61
C ASN A 171 -11.66 -5.10 -16.66
N PRO A 172 -12.30 -5.72 -17.68
CA PRO A 172 -12.54 -7.17 -17.68
C PRO A 172 -11.24 -7.99 -17.68
N ILE A 173 -10.21 -7.52 -18.40
CA ILE A 173 -8.91 -8.20 -18.47
C ILE A 173 -8.21 -8.20 -17.11
N ALA A 174 -8.15 -7.04 -16.45
CA ALA A 174 -7.52 -6.91 -15.13
C ALA A 174 -8.26 -7.77 -14.08
N CYS A 175 -9.59 -7.76 -14.09
CA CYS A 175 -10.38 -8.61 -13.20
C CYS A 175 -10.12 -10.11 -13.44
N LEU A 176 -10.10 -10.55 -14.70
CA LEU A 176 -9.80 -11.96 -15.02
C LEU A 176 -8.37 -12.36 -14.63
N GLN A 177 -7.40 -11.46 -14.80
CA GLN A 177 -6.03 -11.66 -14.33
C GLN A 177 -5.98 -11.83 -12.81
N LEU A 178 -6.67 -10.97 -12.04
CA LEU A 178 -6.71 -11.07 -10.57
C LEU A 178 -7.39 -12.36 -10.10
N VAL A 179 -8.47 -12.78 -10.75
CA VAL A 179 -9.16 -14.04 -10.43
C VAL A 179 -8.23 -15.25 -10.59
N ARG A 180 -7.33 -15.24 -11.59
CA ARG A 180 -6.32 -16.30 -11.76
C ARG A 180 -5.40 -16.42 -10.54
N TYR A 181 -5.12 -15.31 -9.85
CA TYR A 181 -4.22 -15.28 -8.69
C TYR A 181 -4.92 -15.56 -7.35
N PHE A 182 -6.25 -15.58 -7.32
CA PHE A 182 -7.03 -15.79 -6.09
C PHE A 182 -6.70 -17.10 -5.34
N PRO A 183 -6.50 -18.27 -6.00
CA PRO A 183 -6.24 -19.51 -5.28
C PRO A 183 -4.75 -19.80 -5.01
N VAL A 184 -3.83 -18.86 -5.32
CA VAL A 184 -2.38 -19.10 -5.20
C VAL A 184 -1.74 -18.14 -4.19
N ASN A 185 -0.69 -18.62 -3.52
CA ASN A 185 0.15 -17.82 -2.63
C ASN A 185 1.49 -17.46 -3.31
N VAL A 186 2.18 -16.46 -2.75
CA VAL A 186 3.46 -15.96 -3.26
C VAL A 186 4.53 -17.05 -3.29
N GLY A 187 4.62 -17.87 -2.23
CA GLY A 187 5.63 -18.90 -2.09
C GLY A 187 5.56 -19.97 -3.18
N ASP A 188 4.36 -20.42 -3.53
CA ASP A 188 4.14 -21.39 -4.61
C ASP A 188 4.48 -20.81 -5.99
N VAL A 189 4.22 -19.51 -6.21
CA VAL A 189 4.59 -18.84 -7.45
C VAL A 189 6.12 -18.66 -7.52
N ALA A 190 6.76 -18.21 -6.44
CA ALA A 190 8.21 -18.11 -6.35
C ALA A 190 8.89 -19.45 -6.63
N ARG A 191 8.43 -20.54 -5.98
CA ARG A 191 8.93 -21.90 -6.19
C ARG A 191 8.64 -22.48 -7.58
N LYS A 192 7.80 -21.89 -8.43
CA LYS A 192 7.73 -22.30 -9.84
C LYS A 192 8.95 -21.83 -10.64
N HIS A 193 9.52 -20.69 -10.26
CA HIS A 193 10.54 -20.01 -11.06
C HIS A 193 11.93 -20.02 -10.44
N ILE A 194 12.02 -20.11 -9.11
CA ILE A 194 13.25 -19.97 -8.33
C ILE A 194 13.53 -21.27 -7.55
N ARG A 195 14.80 -21.65 -7.41
CA ARG A 195 15.25 -22.82 -6.61
C ARG A 195 16.20 -22.44 -5.48
N ASN A 196 16.96 -21.35 -5.62
CA ASN A 196 17.92 -20.88 -4.64
C ASN A 196 17.23 -20.57 -3.29
N LYS A 197 17.73 -21.19 -2.23
CA LYS A 197 17.13 -21.12 -0.88
C LYS A 197 17.29 -19.76 -0.22
N GLU A 198 18.41 -19.08 -0.46
CA GLU A 198 18.67 -17.75 0.10
C GLU A 198 17.75 -16.71 -0.54
N LEU A 199 17.56 -16.79 -1.86
CA LEU A 199 16.61 -15.95 -2.58
C LEU A 199 15.15 -16.22 -2.18
N LEU A 200 14.76 -17.49 -1.98
CA LEU A 200 13.42 -17.82 -1.47
C LEU A 200 13.21 -17.31 -0.03
N ALA A 201 14.23 -17.36 0.82
CA ALA A 201 14.16 -16.80 2.17
C ALA A 201 14.06 -15.27 2.16
N PHE A 202 14.72 -14.61 1.21
CA PHE A 202 14.55 -13.19 0.97
C PHE A 202 13.10 -12.85 0.61
N ILE A 203 12.50 -13.55 -0.35
CA ILE A 203 11.08 -13.35 -0.73
C ILE A 203 10.12 -13.59 0.45
N ASP A 204 10.40 -14.60 1.28
CA ASP A 204 9.61 -14.88 2.49
C ASP A 204 9.69 -13.74 3.51
N MET A 205 10.88 -13.17 3.70
CA MET A 205 11.08 -11.99 4.54
C MET A 205 10.37 -10.76 3.98
N GLU A 206 10.46 -10.48 2.68
CA GLU A 206 9.73 -9.36 2.07
C GLU A 206 8.22 -9.52 2.30
N CYS A 207 7.67 -10.72 2.05
CA CYS A 207 6.28 -11.02 2.35
C CYS A 207 5.95 -10.72 3.82
N TYR A 208 6.78 -11.18 4.76
CA TYR A 208 6.54 -10.93 6.18
C TYR A 208 6.58 -9.44 6.54
N CYS A 209 7.50 -8.66 5.97
CA CYS A 209 7.60 -7.22 6.19
C CYS A 209 6.32 -6.47 5.76
N TRP A 210 5.68 -6.90 4.67
CA TRP A 210 4.56 -6.17 4.07
C TRP A 210 3.18 -6.74 4.41
N SER A 211 3.07 -8.06 4.56
CA SER A 211 1.81 -8.77 4.79
C SER A 211 1.69 -9.34 6.20
N VAL A 212 2.77 -9.29 7.00
CA VAL A 212 2.87 -9.90 8.34
C VAL A 212 2.67 -11.43 8.29
N ALA A 213 2.87 -12.03 7.11
CA ALA A 213 2.75 -13.45 6.86
C ALA A 213 3.90 -13.93 5.95
N PRO A 214 4.38 -15.17 6.13
CA PRO A 214 5.36 -15.76 5.21
C PRO A 214 4.78 -15.87 3.79
N ALA A 215 5.64 -16.11 2.80
CA ALA A 215 5.27 -16.19 1.39
C ALA A 215 4.21 -17.27 1.11
N ASP A 216 4.25 -18.38 1.86
CA ASP A 216 3.29 -19.49 1.71
C ASP A 216 1.88 -19.16 2.19
N LEU A 217 1.74 -18.12 3.02
CA LEU A 217 0.47 -17.64 3.56
C LEU A 217 0.05 -16.29 2.98
N THR A 218 0.92 -15.65 2.19
CA THR A 218 0.62 -14.39 1.51
C THR A 218 -0.13 -14.68 0.22
N PRO A 219 -1.41 -14.29 0.08
CA PRO A 219 -2.14 -14.43 -1.17
C PRO A 219 -1.41 -13.69 -2.29
N MET A 220 -1.35 -14.27 -3.49
CA MET A 220 -0.62 -13.64 -4.60
C MET A 220 -1.21 -12.29 -5.01
N ILE A 221 -2.50 -12.04 -4.73
CA ILE A 221 -3.12 -10.72 -4.91
C ILE A 221 -2.48 -9.63 -4.03
N ASN A 222 -1.84 -9.99 -2.91
CA ASN A 222 -1.09 -9.07 -2.05
C ASN A 222 0.38 -8.92 -2.49
N ALA A 223 0.84 -9.70 -3.48
CA ALA A 223 2.21 -9.66 -3.98
C ALA A 223 2.56 -8.35 -4.70
N GLY A 224 1.56 -7.59 -5.15
CA GLY A 224 1.79 -6.25 -5.71
C GLY A 224 2.27 -5.21 -4.68
N MET A 225 2.27 -5.57 -3.39
CA MET A 225 2.82 -4.79 -2.29
C MET A 225 4.19 -5.28 -1.83
N VAL A 226 4.68 -6.40 -2.37
CA VAL A 226 5.94 -7.07 -2.01
C VAL A 226 7.01 -6.72 -3.02
#